data_AF-A0A2X1MU20-F1
#
_entry.id   AF-A0A2X1MU20-F1
#
_cell.length_a   1.000
_cell.length_b   1.000
_cell.length_c   1.000
_cell.angle_alpha   90.00
_cell.angle_beta   90.00
_cell.angle_gamma   90.00
#
_symmetry.space_group_name_H-M   'P 1'
#
loop_
_entity.id
_entity.type
_entity.pdbx_description
1 polymer ?
#
loop_
_entity_poly.entity_id
_entity_poly.type
_entity_poly.pdbx_seq_one_letter_code
_entity_poly.pdbx_strand_id
1 'polypeptide(L)'
;MFMFVRFVHHNIPDKKDIPWLLNIVEVLKGNEHKVADVGKYNAGQKMMFWSIMSMIFVLLVTGVIIWRPYFAQYFPMQVVRYSLLIHAAAGIILIHAILIHMYMAFG
;
A
#
# COMPACT_ATOMS: atom_id res chain seq x y z
N MET A 1 2.08 -1.04 13.60
CA MET A 1 1.89 0.30 14.22
C MET A 1 3.20 1.08 14.37
N PHE A 2 4.25 0.51 14.99
CA PHE A 2 5.54 1.20 15.22
C PHE A 2 6.20 1.73 13.93
N MET A 3 6.24 0.92 12.87
CA MET A 3 6.79 1.33 11.57
C MET A 3 6.02 2.50 10.94
N PHE A 4 4.68 2.52 11.06
CA PHE A 4 3.87 3.61 10.51
C PHE A 4 4.27 4.95 11.12
N VAL A 5 4.30 5.04 12.46
CA VAL A 5 4.66 6.29 13.16
C VAL A 5 6.06 6.77 12.78
N ARG A 6 7.01 5.85 12.63
CA ARG A 6 8.40 6.17 12.29
C ARG A 6 8.57 6.69 10.85
N PHE A 7 7.79 6.18 9.90
CA PHE A 7 8.01 6.45 8.47
C PHE A 7 6.98 7.38 7.84
N VAL A 8 5.79 7.56 8.43
CA VAL A 8 4.70 8.36 7.84
C VAL A 8 5.10 9.80 7.52
N HIS A 9 5.88 10.44 8.40
CA HIS A 9 6.33 11.83 8.23
C HIS A 9 7.18 12.04 6.98
N HIS A 10 7.88 11.00 6.52
CA HIS A 10 8.69 11.03 5.30
C HIS A 10 7.90 10.62 4.04
N ASN A 11 6.66 10.14 4.21
CA ASN A 11 5.83 9.60 3.15
C ASN A 11 4.60 10.46 2.86
N ILE A 12 4.56 11.70 3.35
CA ILE A 12 3.48 12.64 3.06
C ILE A 12 3.63 13.12 1.60
N PRO A 13 2.59 12.99 0.76
CA PRO A 13 2.60 13.56 -0.58
C PRO A 13 2.70 15.08 -0.53
N ASP A 14 3.57 15.64 -1.36
CA ASP A 14 3.77 17.09 -1.48
C ASP A 14 3.72 17.52 -2.96
N LYS A 15 3.71 18.84 -3.20
CA LYS A 15 3.64 19.36 -4.57
C LYS A 15 4.87 19.01 -5.43
N LYS A 16 6.00 18.62 -4.82
CA LYS A 16 7.22 18.22 -5.51
C LYS A 16 7.14 16.78 -6.02
N ASP A 17 6.15 16.00 -5.60
CA ASP A 17 5.88 14.66 -6.14
C ASP A 17 5.18 14.71 -7.52
N ILE A 18 4.60 15.86 -7.91
CA ILE A 18 3.83 15.99 -9.17
C ILE A 18 4.71 15.74 -10.40
N PRO A 19 5.93 16.31 -10.54
CA PRO A 19 6.83 15.99 -11.65
C PRO A 19 7.15 14.50 -11.79
N TRP A 20 7.27 13.78 -10.66
CA TRP A 20 7.51 12.33 -10.68
C TRP A 20 6.31 11.58 -11.28
N LEU A 21 5.08 11.96 -10.87
CA LEU A 21 3.84 11.34 -11.36
C LEU A 21 3.57 11.61 -12.85
N LEU A 22 3.95 12.79 -13.35
CA LEU A 22 3.77 13.14 -14.76
C LEU A 22 4.79 12.45 -15.69
N ASN A 23 5.96 12.07 -15.16
CA ASN A 23 7.07 11.53 -15.95
C ASN A 23 7.40 10.06 -15.61
N ILE A 24 6.41 9.28 -15.16
CA ILE A 24 6.59 7.87 -14.73
C ILE A 24 7.33 7.04 -15.80
N VAL A 25 7.07 7.27 -17.09
CA VAL A 25 7.74 6.53 -18.18
C VAL A 25 9.25 6.79 -18.19
N GLU A 26 9.69 8.02 -17.96
CA GLU A 26 11.12 8.35 -17.88
C GLU A 26 11.76 7.84 -16.59
N VAL A 27 11.02 7.85 -15.49
CA VAL A 27 11.45 7.23 -14.22
C VAL A 27 11.68 5.72 -14.41
N LEU A 28 10.77 5.02 -15.08
CA LEU A 28 10.89 3.58 -15.35
C LEU A 28 12.04 3.23 -16.30
N LYS A 29 12.51 4.18 -17.12
CA LYS A 29 13.72 4.05 -17.94
C LYS A 29 15.02 4.33 -17.16
N GLY A 30 14.94 4.68 -15.88
CA GLY A 30 16.09 5.04 -15.04
C GLY A 30 16.52 6.51 -15.14
N ASN A 31 15.74 7.38 -15.79
CA ASN A 31 16.05 8.81 -15.93
C ASN A 31 15.43 9.67 -14.81
N GLU A 32 15.12 9.11 -13.64
CA GLU A 32 14.34 9.80 -12.60
C GLU A 32 14.95 11.14 -12.15
N HIS A 33 16.28 11.20 -12.08
CA HIS A 33 17.07 12.36 -11.66
C HIS A 33 17.01 13.53 -12.65
N LYS A 34 16.50 13.31 -13.88
CA LYS A 34 16.32 14.37 -14.89
C LYS A 34 14.92 14.99 -14.82
N VAL A 35 13.95 14.30 -14.23
CA VAL A 35 12.51 14.61 -14.40
C VAL A 35 11.78 14.87 -13.09
N ALA A 36 12.41 14.58 -11.94
CA ALA A 36 11.77 14.74 -10.63
C ALA A 36 12.75 15.17 -9.54
N ASP A 37 12.22 15.93 -8.58
CA ASP A 37 12.90 16.23 -7.31
C ASP A 37 12.64 15.08 -6.32
N VAL A 38 13.68 14.29 -6.04
CA VAL A 38 13.57 13.14 -5.11
C VAL A 38 14.09 13.54 -3.73
N GLY A 39 13.19 13.51 -2.74
CA GLY A 39 13.52 13.70 -1.33
C GLY A 39 14.06 12.41 -0.67
N LYS A 40 13.69 12.17 0.60
CA LYS A 40 14.08 10.93 1.31
C LYS A 40 13.50 9.67 0.67
N TYR A 41 12.28 9.77 0.16
CA TYR A 41 11.57 8.75 -0.61
C TYR A 41 10.90 9.44 -1.81
N ASN A 42 10.93 8.79 -2.97
CA ASN A 42 10.27 9.30 -4.18
C ASN A 42 8.75 9.07 -4.13
N ALA A 43 8.00 9.72 -5.04
CA ALA A 43 6.54 9.63 -5.06
C ALA A 43 6.03 8.18 -5.21
N GLY A 44 6.73 7.32 -5.96
CA GLY A 44 6.41 5.90 -6.09
C GLY A 44 6.49 5.13 -4.77
N GLN A 45 7.55 5.37 -3.99
CA GLN A 45 7.72 4.81 -2.66
C GLN A 45 6.66 5.32 -1.68
N LYS A 46 6.30 6.61 -1.77
CA LYS A 46 5.20 7.18 -0.97
C LYS A 46 3.86 6.51 -1.30
N MET A 47 3.54 6.34 -2.59
CA MET A 47 2.33 5.62 -3.02
C MET A 47 2.32 4.16 -2.56
N MET A 48 3.48 3.50 -2.60
CA MET A 48 3.63 2.13 -2.11
C MET A 48 3.40 2.05 -0.60
N PHE A 49 3.96 2.99 0.18
CA PHE A 49 3.74 3.09 1.61
C PHE A 49 2.24 3.17 1.95
N TRP A 50 1.51 4.10 1.33
CA TRP A 50 0.07 4.25 1.57
C TRP A 50 -0.75 3.05 1.10
N SER A 51 -0.37 2.43 -0.02
CA SER A 51 -0.99 1.18 -0.49
C SER A 51 -0.83 0.05 0.53
N ILE A 52 0.38 -0.20 1.01
CA ILE A 52 0.64 -1.26 2.01
C ILE A 52 -0.09 -0.94 3.33
N MET A 53 -0.04 0.30 3.81
CA MET A 53 -0.66 0.70 5.09
C MET A 53 -2.19 0.63 5.04
N SER A 54 -2.82 1.01 3.92
CA SER A 54 -4.26 0.88 3.76
C SER A 54 -4.70 -0.58 3.63
N MET A 55 -3.99 -1.39 2.82
CA MET A 55 -4.34 -2.79 2.62
C MET A 55 -4.17 -3.62 3.89
N ILE A 56 -3.11 -3.39 4.68
CA ILE A 56 -2.95 -4.13 5.95
C ILE A 56 -4.06 -3.76 6.95
N PHE A 57 -4.54 -2.52 6.94
CA PHE A 57 -5.67 -2.12 7.77
C PHE A 57 -6.98 -2.79 7.32
N VAL A 58 -7.25 -2.81 6.00
CA VAL A 58 -8.41 -3.51 5.44
C VAL A 58 -8.35 -5.01 5.76
N LEU A 59 -7.18 -5.63 5.59
CA LEU A 59 -6.95 -7.04 5.92
C LEU A 59 -7.14 -7.32 7.41
N LEU A 60 -6.68 -6.42 8.29
CA LEU A 60 -6.89 -6.58 9.73
C LEU A 60 -8.38 -6.56 10.09
N VAL A 61 -9.13 -5.55 9.62
CA VAL A 61 -10.56 -5.40 9.92
C VAL A 61 -11.34 -6.59 9.38
N THR A 62 -11.17 -6.90 8.10
CA THR A 62 -11.89 -8.02 7.47
C THR A 62 -11.44 -9.37 8.02
N GLY A 63 -10.16 -9.52 8.35
CA GLY A 63 -9.58 -10.71 8.97
C GLY A 63 -10.19 -11.01 10.33
N VAL A 64 -10.32 -9.99 11.19
CA VAL A 64 -11.03 -10.12 12.47
C VAL A 64 -12.48 -10.53 12.24
N ILE A 65 -13.19 -9.93 11.28
CA ILE A 65 -14.59 -10.25 11.01
C ILE A 65 -14.76 -11.72 10.57
N ILE A 66 -13.84 -12.29 9.81
CA ILE A 66 -13.94 -13.68 9.31
C ILE A 66 -13.30 -14.71 10.25
N TRP A 67 -12.66 -14.29 11.34
CA TRP A 67 -11.89 -15.18 12.20
C TRP A 67 -12.78 -16.07 13.07
N ARG A 68 -12.78 -17.37 12.76
CA ARG A 68 -13.40 -18.43 13.57
C ARG A 68 -12.38 -19.13 14.47
N PRO A 69 -12.76 -19.61 15.68
CA PRO A 69 -14.08 -19.46 16.30
C PRO A 69 -14.29 -18.12 17.04
N TYR A 70 -13.25 -17.29 17.14
CA TYR A 70 -13.20 -16.20 18.13
C TYR A 70 -14.15 -15.02 17.86
N PHE A 71 -14.22 -14.51 16.63
CA PHE A 71 -14.84 -13.22 16.34
C PHE A 71 -15.99 -13.27 15.33
N ALA A 72 -15.92 -14.16 14.35
CA ALA A 72 -16.90 -14.21 13.25
C ALA A 72 -18.36 -14.42 13.70
N GLN A 73 -18.56 -15.02 14.87
CA GLN A 73 -19.89 -15.23 15.47
C GLN A 73 -20.58 -13.93 15.92
N TYR A 74 -19.84 -12.84 16.14
CA TYR A 74 -20.39 -11.56 16.55
C TYR A 74 -20.88 -10.70 15.38
N PHE A 75 -20.66 -11.13 14.14
CA PHE A 75 -21.01 -10.37 12.94
C PHE A 75 -22.16 -11.04 12.17
N PRO A 76 -23.09 -10.26 11.58
CA PRO A 76 -24.11 -10.82 10.69
C PRO A 76 -23.50 -11.57 9.51
N MET A 77 -24.13 -12.66 9.08
CA MET A 77 -23.62 -13.51 8.00
C MET A 77 -23.33 -12.73 6.71
N GLN A 78 -24.14 -11.72 6.38
CA GLN A 78 -23.92 -10.89 5.20
C GLN A 78 -22.62 -10.07 5.28
N VAL A 79 -22.27 -9.57 6.47
CA VAL A 79 -21.02 -8.83 6.71
C VAL A 79 -19.82 -9.76 6.60
N VAL A 80 -19.93 -10.99 7.13
CA VAL A 80 -18.88 -12.02 7.00
C VAL A 80 -18.62 -12.36 5.53
N ARG A 81 -19.67 -12.49 4.71
CA ARG A 81 -19.55 -12.78 3.27
C ARG A 81 -18.84 -11.67 2.50
N TYR A 82 -19.21 -10.40 2.73
CA TYR A 82 -18.49 -9.28 2.11
C TYR A 82 -17.06 -9.18 2.61
N SER A 83 -16.83 -9.46 3.90
CA SER A 83 -15.48 -9.45 4.48
C SER A 83 -14.58 -10.50 3.85
N LEU A 84 -15.09 -11.70 3.54
CA LEU A 84 -14.34 -12.72 2.80
C LEU A 84 -13.91 -12.21 1.41
N LEU A 85 -14.84 -11.63 0.65
CA LEU A 85 -14.56 -11.09 -0.69
C LEU A 85 -13.51 -9.97 -0.63
N ILE A 86 -13.71 -9.00 0.27
CA ILE A 86 -12.81 -7.85 0.43
C ILE A 86 -11.44 -8.30 0.93
N HIS A 87 -11.38 -9.25 1.87
CA HIS A 87 -10.12 -9.77 2.40
C HIS A 87 -9.30 -10.47 1.31
N ALA A 88 -9.95 -11.32 0.49
CA ALA A 88 -9.30 -11.98 -0.64
C ALA A 88 -8.77 -10.96 -1.65
N ALA A 89 -9.60 -9.99 -2.05
CA ALA A 89 -9.19 -8.94 -2.99
C ALA A 89 -8.02 -8.09 -2.45
N ALA A 90 -8.12 -7.63 -1.20
CA ALA A 90 -7.07 -6.85 -0.54
C ALA A 90 -5.76 -7.66 -0.41
N GLY A 91 -5.85 -8.96 -0.14
CA GLY A 91 -4.70 -9.86 -0.07
C GLY A 91 -3.97 -9.95 -1.41
N ILE A 92 -4.71 -10.12 -2.50
CA ILE A 92 -4.12 -10.18 -3.85
C ILE A 92 -3.48 -8.83 -4.23
N ILE A 93 -4.14 -7.71 -3.95
CA ILE A 93 -3.58 -6.37 -4.20
C ILE A 93 -2.28 -6.17 -3.40
N LEU A 94 -2.27 -6.54 -2.12
CA LEU A 94 -1.07 -6.40 -1.29
C LEU A 94 0.07 -7.29 -1.77
N ILE A 95 -0.20 -8.52 -2.21
CA ILE A 95 0.82 -9.40 -2.79
C ILE A 95 1.44 -8.75 -4.03
N HIS A 96 0.64 -8.21 -4.96
CA HIS A 96 1.16 -7.50 -6.14
C HIS A 96 1.99 -6.27 -5.75
N ALA A 97 1.53 -5.50 -4.76
CA ALA A 97 2.26 -4.35 -4.24
C ALA A 97 3.65 -4.75 -3.70
N ILE A 98 3.73 -5.85 -2.95
CA ILE A 98 5.01 -6.36 -2.43
C ILE A 98 5.91 -6.89 -3.55
N LEU A 99 5.37 -7.59 -4.56
CA LEU A 99 6.15 -8.04 -5.71
C LEU A 99 6.78 -6.86 -6.46
N ILE A 100 6.01 -5.81 -6.73
CA ILE A 100 6.51 -4.58 -7.35
C ILE A 100 7.56 -3.93 -6.44
N HIS A 101 7.31 -3.87 -5.13
CA HIS A 101 8.26 -3.29 -4.18
C HIS A 101 9.61 -4.04 -4.18
N MET A 102 9.59 -5.37 -4.19
CA MET A 102 10.81 -6.19 -4.27
C MET A 102 11.55 -5.99 -5.60
N TYR A 103 10.81 -5.93 -6.71
CA TYR A 103 11.40 -5.68 -8.03
C TYR A 103 12.11 -4.34 -8.09
N MET A 104 11.46 -3.27 -7.64
CA MET A 104 12.02 -1.91 -7.60
C MET A 104 13.14 -1.73 -6.57
N ALA A 105 13.31 -2.67 -5.63
CA ALA A 105 14.42 -2.67 -4.68
C ALA A 105 15.66 -3.39 -5.22
N PHE A 106 15.49 -4.23 -6.25
CA PHE A 106 16.58 -5.00 -6.86
C PHE A 106 17.20 -4.30 -8.07
N GLY A 107 16.41 -3.55 -8.84
CA GLY A 107 16.87 -2.74 -9.98
C GLY A 107 17.33 -1.36 -9.56
#